data_AF-A0A9D7VMQ0-F1
#
_entry.id   AF-A0A9D7VMQ0-F1
#
_cell.length_a   1.000
_cell.length_b   1.000
_cell.length_c   1.000
_cell.angle_alpha   90.00
_cell.angle_beta   90.00
_cell.angle_gamma   90.00
#
_symmetry.space_group_name_H-M   'P 1'
#
loop_
_entity.id
_entity.type
_entity.pdbx_description
1 polymer ?
#
loop_
_entity_poly.entity_id
_entity_poly.type
_entity_poly.pdbx_seq_one_letter_code
_entity_poly.pdbx_strand_id
1 'polypeptide(L)'
;MLRLRDAKGTLSTERCDILMSAVGVLNTPQVPDIPSADTFPGISTHTAQWPEDLDVTGKHVALVGNGASGMQSLPPSPTRSPR
;
A
#
# COMPACT_ATOMS: atom_id res chain seq x y z
N MET A 1 21.36 -1.39 25.04
CA MET A 1 20.31 -0.54 25.62
C MET A 1 19.51 0.03 24.46
N LEU A 2 18.21 -0.26 24.39
CA LEU A 2 17.30 0.13 23.33
C LEU A 2 16.37 1.22 23.83
N ARG A 3 16.12 2.24 23.01
CA ARG A 3 15.06 3.23 23.25
C ARG A 3 13.84 2.82 22.45
N LEU A 4 12.77 2.48 23.14
CA LEU A 4 11.52 2.05 22.54
C LEU A 4 10.50 3.17 22.62
N ARG A 5 9.69 3.31 21.57
CA ARG A 5 8.48 4.13 21.55
C ARG A 5 7.32 3.21 21.22
N ASP A 6 6.36 3.10 22.12
CA ASP A 6 5.16 2.29 21.87
C ASP A 6 4.13 3.04 20.99
N ALA A 7 3.05 2.36 20.63
CA ALA A 7 1.98 2.94 19.81
C ALA A 7 1.25 4.12 20.47
N LYS A 8 1.34 4.28 21.79
CA LYS A 8 0.77 5.41 22.54
C LYS A 8 1.76 6.58 22.66
N GLY A 9 2.96 6.44 22.10
CA GLY A 9 4.03 7.44 22.18
C GLY A 9 4.85 7.38 23.46
N THR A 10 4.59 6.39 24.34
CA THR A 10 5.33 6.21 25.59
C THR A 10 6.76 5.79 25.28
N LEU A 11 7.72 6.43 25.93
CA LEU A 11 9.14 6.11 25.79
C LEU A 11 9.58 5.19 26.93
N SER A 12 10.26 4.10 26.59
CA SER A 12 10.92 3.23 27.57
C SER A 12 12.35 2.91 27.13
N THR A 13 13.15 2.43 28.07
CA THR A 13 14.52 1.99 27.83
C THR A 13 14.69 0.57 28.31
N GLU A 14 15.04 -0.32 27.40
CA GLU A 14 15.12 -1.76 27.69
C GLU A 14 16.51 -2.31 27.35
N ARG A 15 16.84 -3.45 27.96
CA ARG A 15 18.03 -4.25 27.62
C ARG A 15 17.57 -5.63 27.17
N CYS A 16 18.11 -6.09 26.05
CA CYS A 16 17.96 -7.45 25.57
C CYS A 16 19.33 -7.98 25.14
N ASP A 17 19.48 -9.30 25.18
CA ASP A 17 20.68 -9.98 24.68
C ASP A 17 20.63 -10.16 23.16
N ILE A 18 19.42 -10.32 22.61
CA ILE A 18 19.17 -10.48 21.17
C ILE A 18 17.98 -9.61 20.77
N LEU A 19 18.12 -8.89 19.65
CA LEU A 19 17.05 -8.11 19.02
C LEU A 19 16.75 -8.68 17.63
N MET A 20 15.50 -9.07 17.39
CA MET A 20 15.01 -9.49 16.08
C MET A 20 14.01 -8.46 15.56
N SER A 21 14.33 -7.80 14.45
CA SER A 21 13.45 -6.82 13.82
C SER A 21 12.53 -7.49 12.80
N ALA A 22 11.22 -7.37 13.00
CA ALA A 22 10.18 -7.88 12.09
C ALA A 22 9.38 -6.75 11.44
N VAL A 23 9.99 -5.57 11.24
CA VAL A 23 9.31 -4.36 10.76
C VAL A 23 8.77 -4.48 9.32
N GLY A 24 9.28 -5.44 8.54
CA GLY A 24 8.92 -5.64 7.14
C GLY A 24 9.62 -4.63 6.22
N VAL A 25 10.21 -5.13 5.13
CA VAL A 25 10.98 -4.30 4.18
C VAL A 25 10.10 -3.64 3.11
N LEU A 26 8.83 -4.03 3.01
CA LEU A 26 7.87 -3.55 2.00
C LEU A 26 6.66 -2.83 2.66
N ASN A 27 6.86 -2.23 3.83
CA ASN A 27 5.78 -1.62 4.63
C ASN A 27 5.54 -0.13 4.31
N THR A 28 6.49 0.53 3.63
CA THR A 28 6.45 1.96 3.33
C THR A 28 6.05 2.13 1.87
N PRO A 29 4.86 2.68 1.57
CA PRO A 29 4.41 2.96 0.21
C PRO A 29 5.42 3.80 -0.56
N GLN A 30 5.59 3.50 -1.84
CA GLN A 30 6.41 4.30 -2.76
C GLN A 30 5.47 4.94 -3.78
N VAL A 31 5.01 6.14 -3.45
CA VAL A 31 4.11 6.90 -4.32
C VAL A 31 4.95 7.75 -5.27
N PRO A 32 4.86 7.53 -6.59
CA PRO A 32 5.61 8.34 -7.55
C PRO A 32 5.08 9.77 -7.60
N ASP A 33 5.96 10.73 -7.84
CA ASP A 33 5.59 12.11 -8.14
C ASP A 33 5.09 12.21 -9.59
N ILE A 34 3.78 12.22 -9.76
CA ILE A 34 3.12 12.31 -11.07
C ILE A 34 2.64 13.76 -11.25
N PRO A 35 3.09 14.48 -12.29
CA PRO A 35 2.66 15.85 -12.52
C PRO A 35 1.14 16.00 -12.57
N SER A 36 0.62 16.96 -11.80
CA SER A 36 -0.82 17.28 -11.69
C SER A 36 -1.70 16.14 -11.14
N ALA A 37 -1.14 15.10 -10.51
CA ALA A 37 -1.94 14.00 -9.95
C ALA A 37 -2.88 14.44 -8.82
N ASP A 38 -2.54 15.52 -8.11
CA ASP A 38 -3.36 16.19 -7.11
C ASP A 38 -4.64 16.83 -7.69
N THR A 39 -4.65 17.09 -9.00
CA THR A 39 -5.83 17.64 -9.72
C THR A 39 -6.81 16.56 -10.16
N PHE A 40 -6.48 15.27 -9.99
CA PHE A 40 -7.38 14.18 -10.36
C PHE A 40 -8.66 14.23 -9.53
N PRO A 41 -9.85 14.34 -10.14
CA PRO A 41 -11.11 14.54 -9.41
C PRO A 41 -11.64 13.25 -8.75
N GLY A 42 -11.02 12.10 -9.05
CA GLY A 42 -11.39 10.80 -8.49
C GLY A 42 -10.57 10.42 -7.26
N ILE A 43 -10.79 9.19 -6.79
CA ILE A 43 -10.03 8.63 -5.67
C ILE A 43 -8.69 8.10 -6.18
N SER A 44 -7.60 8.54 -5.55
CA SER A 44 -6.26 8.02 -5.74
C SER A 44 -5.78 7.36 -4.45
N THR A 45 -5.34 6.10 -4.53
CA THR A 45 -4.82 5.35 -3.37
C THR A 45 -3.68 4.41 -3.77
N HIS A 46 -2.80 4.09 -2.83
CA HIS A 46 -1.73 3.11 -2.99
C HIS A 46 -2.20 1.73 -2.47
N THR A 47 -1.81 0.64 -3.13
CA THR A 47 -2.26 -0.73 -2.77
C THR A 47 -1.96 -1.12 -1.32
N ALA A 48 -0.85 -0.67 -0.76
CA ALA A 48 -0.51 -0.86 0.67
C ALA A 48 -1.36 -0.02 1.66
N GLN A 49 -2.24 0.87 1.18
CA GLN A 49 -3.11 1.75 1.96
C GLN A 49 -4.55 1.74 1.40
N TRP A 50 -5.00 0.59 0.91
CA TRP A 50 -6.31 0.44 0.30
C TRP A 50 -7.43 0.75 1.32
N PRO A 51 -8.37 1.68 1.03
CA PRO A 51 -9.48 1.96 1.93
C PRO A 51 -10.44 0.76 2.01
N GLU A 52 -10.88 0.42 3.22
CA GLU A 52 -11.75 -0.75 3.46
C GLU A 52 -13.12 -0.63 2.77
N ASP A 53 -13.59 0.61 2.57
CA ASP A 53 -14.90 0.95 2.01
C ASP A 53 -14.85 1.32 0.52
N LEU A 54 -13.69 1.21 -0.13
CA LEU A 54 -13.54 1.52 -1.55
C LEU A 54 -14.14 0.42 -2.44
N ASP A 55 -15.37 0.62 -2.90
CA ASP A 55 -15.99 -0.17 -3.96
C ASP A 55 -15.65 0.42 -5.35
N VAL A 56 -15.00 -0.38 -6.19
CA VAL A 56 -14.63 -0.04 -7.57
C VAL A 56 -15.55 -0.64 -8.63
N THR A 57 -16.62 -1.33 -8.21
CA THR A 57 -17.58 -1.98 -9.12
C THR A 57 -18.17 -0.97 -10.11
N GLY A 58 -18.08 -1.28 -11.41
CA GLY A 58 -18.58 -0.42 -12.48
C GLY A 58 -17.80 0.89 -12.70
N LYS A 59 -16.68 1.11 -11.98
CA LYS A 59 -15.83 2.28 -12.17
C LYS A 59 -14.75 2.03 -13.22
N HIS A 60 -14.30 3.11 -13.86
CA HIS A 60 -13.06 3.09 -14.63
C HIS A 60 -11.87 3.23 -13.67
N VAL A 61 -11.04 2.20 -13.60
CA VAL A 61 -9.88 2.14 -12.70
C VAL A 61 -8.60 2.13 -13.52
N ALA A 62 -7.66 2.99 -13.16
CA ALA A 62 -6.29 2.97 -13.69
C ALA A 62 -5.34 2.44 -12.60
N LEU A 63 -4.43 1.56 -12.99
CA LEU A 63 -3.41 0.99 -12.11
C LEU A 63 -2.04 1.44 -12.59
N VAL A 64 -1.26 2.06 -11.70
CA VAL A 64 0.12 2.44 -11.97
C VAL A 64 1.04 1.44 -11.28
N GLY A 65 1.76 0.65 -12.07
CA GLY A 65 2.71 -0.36 -11.61
C GLY A 65 2.34 -1.79 -12.04
N ASN A 66 3.36 -2.55 -12.44
CA ASN A 66 3.24 -3.92 -12.96
C ASN A 66 4.02 -4.96 -12.10
N GLY A 67 4.37 -4.61 -10.86
CA GLY A 67 4.94 -5.55 -9.90
C GLY A 67 3.90 -6.53 -9.35
N ALA A 68 4.28 -7.35 -8.36
CA ALA A 68 3.41 -8.38 -7.79
C ALA A 68 2.04 -7.82 -7.33
N SER A 69 2.03 -6.73 -6.56
CA SER A 69 0.79 -6.09 -6.11
C SER A 69 -0.08 -5.63 -7.27
N GLY A 70 0.52 -5.05 -8.31
CA GLY A 70 -0.22 -4.59 -9.49
C GLY A 70 -0.84 -5.76 -10.26
N MET A 71 -0.04 -6.78 -10.56
CA MET A 71 -0.48 -7.97 -11.28
C MET A 71 -1.60 -8.73 -10.55
N GLN A 72 -1.53 -8.83 -9.22
CA GLN A 72 -2.55 -9.49 -8.40
C GLN A 72 -3.80 -8.65 -8.20
N SER A 73 -3.69 -7.32 -8.29
CA SER A 73 -4.85 -6.40 -8.20
C SER A 73 -5.69 -6.37 -9.47
N LEU A 74 -5.12 -6.79 -10.61
CA LEU A 74 -5.88 -6.88 -11.86
C LEU A 74 -6.90 -8.02 -11.75
N PRO A 75 -8.16 -7.78 -12.20
CA PRO A 75 -9.09 -8.88 -12.35
C PRO A 75 -8.53 -9.88 -13.37
N PRO A 76 -8.92 -11.18 -13.27
CA PRO A 76 -8.54 -12.16 -14.28
C PRO A 76 -8.92 -11.64 -15.66
N SER A 77 -8.04 -11.86 -16.64
CA SER A 77 -8.29 -11.42 -18.02
C SER A 77 -9.68 -11.89 -18.44
N PRO A 78 -10.56 -11.02 -18.96
CA PRO A 78 -11.83 -11.48 -19.47
C PRO A 78 -11.54 -12.54 -20.53
N THR A 79 -12.10 -13.73 -20.36
CA THR A 79 -12.14 -14.72 -21.44
C THR A 79 -12.70 -13.99 -22.64
N ARG A 80 -11.89 -13.89 -23.69
CA ARG A 80 -12.19 -13.14 -24.92
C ARG A 80 -13.67 -13.28 -25.26
N SER A 81 -14.41 -12.17 -25.23
CA SER A 81 -15.79 -12.14 -25.73
C SER A 81 -15.79 -12.76 -27.13
N PRO A 82 -16.69 -13.72 -27.44
CA PRO A 82 -16.91 -14.05 -28.84
C PRO A 82 -17.33 -12.75 -29.54
N ARG A 83 -16.72 -12.52 -30.70
CA ARG A 83 -17.02 -11.37 -31.57
C ARG A 83 -18.46 -11.41 -32.03
#